data_AF-Q9P416-F1
#
_entry.id   AF-Q9P416-F1
#
_cell.length_a   1.000
_cell.length_b   1.000
_cell.length_c   1.000
_cell.angle_alpha   90.00
_cell.angle_beta   90.00
_cell.angle_gamma   90.00
#
_symmetry.space_group_name_H-M   'P 1'
#
loop_
_entity.id
_entity.type
_entity.pdbx_description
1 polymer ?
#
loop_
_entity_poly.entity_id
_entity_poly.type
_entity_poly.pdbx_seq_one_letter_code
_entity_poly.pdbx_strand_id
1 'polypeptide(L)'
;MAAEEWRARSIPAPRVMLSNLTCLELKRVEVMPDVLLGAAEKFGPTLEELYLNEVYLKAEQSRDWNADSTKVLWIGLPNQRPPEDSKWIAMELRSMMPNLRICRASFLAYDHYLRDDAGRHPEFDLIDPCGLGRSVSQRFVEVISGIRQPNMPSGDSVEFLPADSANDHLLGRLTSRTRALRVTEYDTNAYQTVVDNTTSRWHTRGIDGVFQNCNSGTLDKLHFIAETACQGMNEIHQRRSEWTAENSMANEYTDNLFNIPGLDEAEPLDDAD
;
A
#
# COMPACT_ATOMS: atom_id res chain seq x y z
N MET A 1 2.16 8.16 -17.00
CA MET A 1 2.75 8.87 -15.85
C MET A 1 4.23 9.00 -16.14
N ALA A 2 4.86 10.16 -15.95
CA ALA A 2 6.30 10.30 -16.18
C ALA A 2 7.09 9.63 -15.04
N ALA A 3 8.27 9.07 -15.33
CA ALA A 3 9.09 8.39 -14.33
C ALA A 3 9.45 9.28 -13.13
N GLU A 4 9.71 10.57 -13.37
CA GLU A 4 10.00 11.54 -12.31
C GLU A 4 8.79 11.77 -11.40
N GLU A 5 7.58 11.85 -11.96
CA GLU A 5 6.36 11.98 -11.19
C GLU A 5 6.12 10.74 -10.32
N TRP A 6 6.38 9.55 -10.87
CA TRP A 6 6.28 8.30 -10.12
C TRP A 6 7.31 8.22 -8.99
N ARG A 7 8.57 8.61 -9.22
CA ARG A 7 9.60 8.66 -8.16
C ARG A 7 9.23 9.67 -7.08
N ALA A 8 8.68 10.84 -7.45
CA ALA A 8 8.28 11.88 -6.52
C ALA A 8 7.18 11.47 -5.52
N ARG A 9 6.43 10.38 -5.79
CA ARG A 9 5.42 9.83 -4.88
C ARG A 9 6.00 9.01 -3.72
N SER A 10 7.32 8.74 -3.72
CA SER A 10 7.96 8.06 -2.59
C SER A 10 8.09 8.95 -1.36
N ILE A 11 8.12 8.34 -0.16
CA ILE A 11 8.49 9.03 1.06
C ILE A 11 9.90 9.66 0.91
N PRO A 12 10.09 10.94 1.28
CA PRO A 12 11.40 11.57 1.17
C PRO A 12 12.39 11.01 2.18
N ALA A 13 13.68 11.17 1.89
CA ALA A 13 14.74 10.83 2.83
C ALA A 13 14.58 11.58 4.16
N PRO A 14 14.78 10.93 5.32
CA PRO A 14 14.75 11.57 6.62
C PRO A 14 15.73 12.74 6.68
N ARG A 15 15.20 13.94 6.97
CA ARG A 15 15.98 15.18 7.12
C ARG A 15 16.45 15.43 8.55
N VAL A 16 15.89 14.71 9.51
CA VAL A 16 16.20 14.81 10.93
C VAL A 16 17.07 13.63 11.35
N MET A 17 18.08 13.87 12.17
CA MET A 17 18.83 12.78 12.81
C MET A 17 18.19 12.42 14.14
N LEU A 18 17.48 11.30 14.17
CA LEU A 18 16.91 10.71 15.37
C LEU A 18 17.90 9.71 15.97
N SER A 19 18.96 10.23 16.61
CA SER A 19 20.06 9.41 17.13
C SER A 19 19.63 8.36 18.17
N ASN A 20 18.48 8.55 18.82
CA ASN A 20 17.95 7.63 19.82
C ASN A 20 16.67 6.90 19.34
N LEU A 21 16.46 6.80 18.02
CA LEU A 21 15.30 6.10 17.47
C LEU A 21 15.42 4.59 17.69
N THR A 22 14.69 4.06 18.66
CA THR A 22 14.66 2.62 18.96
C THR A 22 13.54 1.87 18.26
N CYS A 23 12.51 2.56 17.77
CA CYS A 23 11.36 1.94 17.13
C CYS A 23 10.95 2.73 15.88
N LEU A 24 10.78 2.03 14.75
CA LEU A 24 10.34 2.59 13.48
C LEU A 24 9.12 1.82 12.96
N GLU A 25 8.03 2.54 12.72
CA GLU A 25 6.84 2.00 12.07
C GLU A 25 6.60 2.74 10.74
N LEU A 26 6.57 1.97 9.64
CA LEU A 26 6.21 2.46 8.31
C LEU A 26 4.90 1.80 7.88
N LYS A 27 3.89 2.62 7.57
CA LYS A 27 2.56 2.16 7.20
C LYS A 27 2.05 2.89 5.97
N ARG A 28 1.64 2.14 4.93
CA ARG A 28 1.06 2.68 3.68
C ARG A 28 1.96 3.67 2.98
N VAL A 29 3.21 3.28 2.77
CA VAL A 29 4.21 4.14 2.12
C VAL A 29 4.86 3.45 0.93
N GLU A 30 5.12 4.24 -0.10
CA GLU A 30 5.99 3.87 -1.21
C GLU A 30 7.40 4.38 -0.89
N VAL A 31 8.42 3.56 -1.05
CA VAL A 31 9.79 3.89 -0.65
C VAL A 31 10.80 3.54 -1.74
N MET A 32 11.75 4.45 -1.96
CA MET A 32 12.90 4.17 -2.82
C MET A 32 13.94 3.35 -2.04
N PRO A 33 14.62 2.38 -2.69
CA PRO A 33 15.58 1.51 -2.00
C PRO A 33 16.67 2.33 -1.33
N ASP A 34 17.23 3.34 -2.01
CA ASP A 34 18.27 4.20 -1.44
C ASP A 34 17.78 5.04 -0.26
N VAL A 35 16.49 5.41 -0.24
CA VAL A 35 15.90 6.14 0.89
C VAL A 35 15.77 5.21 2.11
N LEU A 36 15.30 3.99 1.91
CA LEU A 36 15.17 3.01 2.98
C LEU A 36 16.53 2.61 3.57
N LEU A 37 17.51 2.34 2.69
CA LEU A 37 18.87 1.98 3.10
C LEU A 37 19.58 3.18 3.76
N GLY A 38 19.46 4.38 3.19
CA GLY A 38 20.02 5.59 3.81
C GLY A 38 19.36 5.95 5.17
N ALA A 39 18.11 5.55 5.40
CA ALA A 39 17.49 5.64 6.72
C ALA A 39 18.06 4.60 7.70
N ALA A 40 18.30 3.37 7.21
CA ALA A 40 18.94 2.31 7.99
C ALA A 40 20.38 2.65 8.38
N GLU A 41 21.15 3.30 7.51
CA GLU A 41 22.49 3.79 7.86
C GLU A 41 22.47 4.78 9.02
N LYS A 42 21.43 5.64 9.08
CA LYS A 42 21.32 6.70 10.09
C LYS A 42 20.78 6.21 11.43
N PHE A 43 19.77 5.35 11.42
CA PHE A 43 19.04 4.95 12.63
C PHE A 43 19.23 3.48 12.98
N GLY A 44 19.71 2.66 12.06
CA GLY A 44 19.88 1.22 12.26
C GLY A 44 20.73 0.83 13.46
N PRO A 45 21.83 1.54 13.80
CA PRO A 45 22.62 1.23 14.99
C PRO A 45 21.85 1.32 16.30
N THR A 46 20.78 2.12 16.39
CA THR A 46 19.96 2.27 17.61
C THR A 46 18.59 1.62 17.53
N LEU A 47 18.19 1.13 16.34
CA LEU A 47 16.89 0.54 16.11
C LEU A 47 16.78 -0.85 16.76
N GLU A 48 15.79 -1.01 17.65
CA GLU A 48 15.44 -2.28 18.30
C GLU A 48 14.16 -2.90 17.71
N GLU A 49 13.26 -2.08 17.18
CA GLU A 49 11.96 -2.52 16.65
C GLU A 49 11.66 -1.91 15.27
N LEU A 50 11.26 -2.76 14.33
CA LEU A 50 10.87 -2.38 12.97
C LEU A 50 9.51 -2.99 12.61
N TYR A 51 8.54 -2.15 12.29
CA TYR A 51 7.20 -2.54 11.86
C TYR A 51 6.95 -2.00 10.45
N LEU A 52 6.68 -2.89 9.51
CA LEU A 52 6.34 -2.55 8.13
C LEU A 52 4.93 -3.04 7.82
N ASN A 53 4.08 -2.18 7.26
CA ASN A 53 2.72 -2.56 6.89
C ASN A 53 2.30 -1.83 5.61
N GLU A 54 1.99 -2.57 4.54
CA GLU A 54 1.63 -1.99 3.24
C GLU A 54 2.76 -1.05 2.76
N VAL A 55 3.99 -1.57 2.75
CA VAL A 55 5.18 -0.85 2.29
C VAL A 55 5.56 -1.35 0.91
N TYR A 56 5.61 -0.44 -0.05
CA TYR A 56 5.87 -0.74 -1.45
C TYR A 56 7.26 -0.25 -1.83
N LEU A 57 8.15 -1.18 -2.18
CA LEU A 57 9.48 -0.84 -2.69
C LEU A 57 9.33 -0.43 -4.14
N LYS A 58 9.69 0.81 -4.50
CA LYS A 58 9.60 1.18 -5.91
C LYS A 58 10.76 0.62 -6.73
N ALA A 59 10.42 -0.06 -7.81
CA ALA A 59 11.36 -0.68 -8.74
C ALA A 59 11.05 -0.23 -10.17
N GLU A 60 12.07 0.21 -10.89
CA GLU A 60 11.99 0.59 -12.31
C GLU A 60 12.55 -0.55 -13.16
N GLN A 61 11.92 -0.82 -14.30
CA GLN A 61 12.40 -1.79 -15.30
C GLN A 61 12.44 -1.13 -16.68
N SER A 62 13.58 -1.25 -17.35
CA SER A 62 13.81 -0.88 -18.75
C SER A 62 14.76 -1.87 -19.40
N ARG A 63 15.08 -1.69 -20.69
CA ARG A 63 16.02 -2.56 -21.38
C ARG A 63 17.46 -2.40 -20.90
N ASP A 64 17.83 -1.19 -20.52
CA ASP A 64 19.16 -0.79 -20.08
C ASP A 64 19.34 -0.83 -18.55
N TRP A 65 18.24 -0.86 -17.79
CA TRP A 65 18.26 -0.90 -16.34
C TRP A 65 17.27 -1.94 -15.79
N ASN A 66 17.77 -2.82 -14.92
CA ASN A 66 16.96 -3.80 -14.19
C ASN A 66 16.04 -4.65 -15.12
N ALA A 67 16.55 -5.05 -16.28
CA ALA A 67 15.78 -5.69 -17.34
C ALA A 67 15.11 -7.02 -16.93
N ASP A 68 15.66 -7.71 -15.94
CA ASP A 68 15.18 -8.95 -15.34
C ASP A 68 14.45 -8.74 -14.01
N SER A 69 14.33 -7.49 -13.54
CA SER A 69 13.72 -7.13 -12.26
C SER A 69 14.43 -7.69 -11.02
N THR A 70 15.73 -8.03 -11.12
CA THR A 70 16.51 -8.59 -10.01
C THR A 70 17.43 -7.58 -9.30
N LYS A 71 17.58 -6.35 -9.84
CA LYS A 71 18.43 -5.32 -9.22
C LYS A 71 17.86 -4.75 -7.94
N VAL A 72 16.54 -4.66 -7.80
CA VAL A 72 15.89 -4.09 -6.60
C VAL A 72 14.93 -5.13 -6.02
N LEU A 73 15.32 -5.72 -4.89
CA LEU A 73 14.58 -6.84 -4.27
C LEU A 73 14.41 -6.62 -2.77
N TRP A 74 13.28 -7.05 -2.20
CA TRP A 74 13.03 -7.03 -0.76
C TRP A 74 13.98 -7.96 0.00
N ILE A 75 14.27 -9.13 -0.55
CA ILE A 75 15.05 -10.20 0.06
C ILE A 75 16.29 -10.48 -0.78
N GLY A 76 16.11 -10.71 -2.07
CA GLY A 76 17.17 -11.16 -2.97
C GLY A 76 16.99 -12.59 -3.49
N LEU A 77 17.97 -13.05 -4.27
CA LEU A 77 17.98 -14.41 -4.83
C LEU A 77 18.71 -15.39 -3.90
N PRO A 78 18.26 -16.64 -3.80
CA PRO A 78 18.88 -17.64 -2.93
C PRO A 78 20.28 -18.03 -3.42
N ASN A 79 21.20 -18.21 -2.48
CA ASN A 79 22.58 -18.68 -2.68
C ASN A 79 23.39 -17.81 -3.65
N GLN A 80 22.98 -16.54 -3.81
CA GLN A 80 23.63 -15.57 -4.68
C GLN A 80 23.96 -14.33 -3.89
N ARG A 81 25.09 -13.70 -4.23
CA ARG A 81 25.44 -12.39 -3.72
C ARG A 81 24.79 -11.34 -4.64
N PRO A 82 24.25 -10.25 -4.08
CA PRO A 82 23.77 -9.14 -4.91
C PRO A 82 24.86 -8.70 -5.90
N PRO A 83 24.56 -8.60 -7.21
CA PRO A 83 25.47 -8.00 -8.17
C PRO A 83 25.80 -6.55 -7.82
N GLU A 84 26.86 -6.01 -8.41
CA GLU A 84 27.19 -4.58 -8.29
C GLU A 84 25.97 -3.72 -8.69
N ASP A 85 25.77 -2.63 -7.96
CA ASP A 85 24.61 -1.72 -8.06
C ASP A 85 23.23 -2.33 -7.73
N SER A 86 23.16 -3.55 -7.20
CA SER A 86 21.89 -4.15 -6.76
C SER A 86 21.56 -3.77 -5.31
N LYS A 87 20.26 -3.66 -5.03
CA LYS A 87 19.69 -3.26 -3.73
C LYS A 87 18.78 -4.38 -3.23
N TRP A 88 19.36 -5.31 -2.47
CA TRP A 88 18.62 -6.41 -1.85
C TRP A 88 18.42 -6.11 -0.37
N ILE A 89 17.21 -5.72 0.00
CA ILE A 89 16.95 -4.96 1.23
C ILE A 89 17.19 -5.79 2.50
N ALA A 90 16.73 -7.04 2.59
CA ALA A 90 16.69 -7.78 3.85
C ALA A 90 18.07 -7.96 4.50
N MET A 91 19.08 -8.35 3.73
CA MET A 91 20.43 -8.57 4.27
C MET A 91 21.18 -7.27 4.54
N GLU A 92 20.92 -6.23 3.75
CA GLU A 92 21.47 -4.89 4.00
C GLU A 92 20.89 -4.28 5.29
N LEU A 93 19.58 -4.41 5.52
CA LEU A 93 19.01 -3.95 6.79
C LEU A 93 19.54 -4.76 7.97
N ARG A 94 19.74 -6.07 7.81
CA ARG A 94 20.33 -6.91 8.86
C ARG A 94 21.74 -6.51 9.22
N SER A 95 22.57 -6.12 8.25
CA SER A 95 23.94 -5.65 8.52
C SER A 95 23.94 -4.28 9.21
N MET A 96 22.98 -3.42 8.89
CA MET A 96 22.87 -2.07 9.45
C MET A 96 22.14 -1.98 10.79
N MET A 97 21.38 -3.02 11.17
CA MET A 97 20.55 -3.03 12.37
C MET A 97 20.97 -4.13 13.36
N PRO A 98 22.18 -4.07 13.95
CA PRO A 98 22.70 -5.13 14.81
C PRO A 98 21.91 -5.32 16.11
N ASN A 99 21.15 -4.29 16.53
CA ASN A 99 20.35 -4.29 17.75
C ASN A 99 18.87 -4.64 17.51
N LEU A 100 18.49 -4.99 16.28
CA LEU A 100 17.09 -5.29 15.94
C LEU A 100 16.62 -6.56 16.65
N ARG A 101 15.63 -6.40 17.51
CA ARG A 101 15.02 -7.48 18.31
C ARG A 101 13.65 -7.88 17.79
N ILE A 102 12.89 -6.92 17.27
CA ILE A 102 11.56 -7.14 16.72
C ILE A 102 11.54 -6.62 15.30
N CYS A 103 11.27 -7.51 14.35
CA CYS A 103 10.88 -7.14 12.99
C CYS A 103 9.53 -7.77 12.68
N ARG A 104 8.56 -6.97 12.25
CA ARG A 104 7.29 -7.45 11.72
C ARG A 104 7.02 -6.76 10.39
N ALA A 105 6.50 -7.54 9.45
CA ALA A 105 6.13 -7.06 8.14
C ALA A 105 4.81 -7.69 7.67
N SER A 106 3.92 -6.85 7.15
CA SER A 106 2.69 -7.25 6.48
C SER A 106 2.60 -6.53 5.13
N PHE A 107 2.13 -7.22 4.10
CA PHE A 107 1.86 -6.63 2.79
C PHE A 107 3.04 -5.85 2.19
N LEU A 108 4.25 -6.42 2.28
CA LEU A 108 5.38 -5.94 1.47
C LEU A 108 5.12 -6.28 0.01
N ALA A 109 5.33 -5.31 -0.87
CA ALA A 109 5.12 -5.47 -2.31
C ALA A 109 6.03 -4.52 -3.09
N TYR A 110 5.92 -4.57 -4.42
CA TYR A 110 6.61 -3.67 -5.33
C TYR A 110 5.62 -2.68 -5.92
N ASP A 111 6.01 -1.41 -5.93
CA ASP A 111 5.45 -0.43 -6.84
C ASP A 111 6.33 -0.48 -8.10
N HIS A 112 5.82 -1.03 -9.19
CA HIS A 112 6.62 -1.35 -10.37
C HIS A 112 6.34 -0.37 -11.51
N TYR A 113 7.39 0.34 -11.94
CA TYR A 113 7.35 1.20 -13.12
C TYR A 113 8.01 0.52 -14.31
N LEU A 114 7.18 0.09 -15.26
CA LEU A 114 7.62 -0.50 -16.52
C LEU A 114 7.81 0.61 -17.56
N ARG A 115 9.02 0.78 -18.08
CA ARG A 115 9.28 1.67 -19.21
C ARG A 115 8.84 1.02 -20.52
N ASP A 116 8.49 1.85 -21.51
CA ASP A 116 7.94 1.41 -22.79
C ASP A 116 8.87 0.45 -23.57
N ASP A 117 10.16 0.43 -23.24
CA ASP A 117 11.19 -0.40 -23.88
C ASP A 117 11.42 -1.75 -23.17
N ALA A 118 10.73 -2.01 -22.05
CA ALA A 118 10.84 -3.25 -21.31
C ALA A 118 10.00 -4.37 -21.96
N GLY A 119 10.66 -5.46 -22.35
CA GLY A 119 10.03 -6.58 -23.08
C GLY A 119 9.80 -7.85 -22.27
N ARG A 120 10.03 -7.85 -20.95
CA ARG A 120 9.97 -9.06 -20.11
C ARG A 120 9.05 -8.89 -18.91
N HIS A 121 8.43 -10.00 -18.50
CA HIS A 121 7.72 -10.06 -17.23
C HIS A 121 8.70 -9.98 -16.05
N PRO A 122 8.35 -9.28 -14.97
CA PRO A 122 9.26 -9.09 -13.84
C PRO A 122 9.42 -10.38 -13.02
N GLU A 123 10.66 -10.76 -12.73
CA GLU A 123 11.03 -11.93 -11.94
C GLU A 123 11.41 -11.55 -10.49
N PHE A 124 10.66 -10.64 -9.88
CA PHE A 124 10.86 -10.26 -8.48
C PHE A 124 10.89 -11.49 -7.55
N ASP A 125 11.42 -11.32 -6.34
CA ASP A 125 11.59 -12.36 -5.33
C ASP A 125 10.29 -12.78 -4.60
N LEU A 126 9.14 -12.71 -5.27
CA LEU A 126 7.82 -13.01 -4.69
C LEU A 126 7.57 -14.51 -4.49
N ILE A 127 8.24 -15.36 -5.27
CA ILE A 127 8.12 -16.81 -5.18
C ILE A 127 9.00 -17.34 -4.03
N ASP A 128 8.44 -18.23 -3.21
CA ASP A 128 9.19 -18.90 -2.14
C ASP A 128 10.13 -19.97 -2.72
N PRO A 129 11.46 -19.82 -2.64
CA PRO A 129 12.40 -20.80 -3.18
C PRO A 129 12.34 -22.15 -2.46
N CYS A 130 11.80 -22.19 -1.23
CA CYS A 130 11.62 -23.42 -0.47
C CYS A 130 10.32 -24.16 -0.80
N GLY A 131 9.46 -23.59 -1.67
CA GLY A 131 8.19 -24.21 -2.07
C GLY A 131 7.13 -24.29 -0.96
N LEU A 132 7.29 -23.55 0.14
CA LEU A 132 6.37 -23.58 1.29
C LEU A 132 5.24 -22.55 1.22
N GLY A 133 5.19 -21.74 0.15
CA GLY A 133 4.17 -20.71 -0.03
C GLY A 133 4.28 -19.53 0.93
N ARG A 134 5.45 -19.30 1.53
CA ARG A 134 5.67 -18.15 2.43
C ARG A 134 5.64 -16.84 1.65
N SER A 135 4.89 -15.87 2.18
CA SER A 135 4.84 -14.52 1.60
C SER A 135 6.22 -13.85 1.62
N VAL A 136 6.42 -12.85 0.74
CA VAL A 136 7.63 -12.02 0.77
C VAL A 136 7.81 -11.34 2.12
N SER A 137 6.73 -10.92 2.78
CA SER A 137 6.79 -10.32 4.12
C SER A 137 7.30 -11.30 5.18
N GLN A 138 6.80 -12.53 5.17
CA GLN A 138 7.29 -13.57 6.08
C GLN A 138 8.77 -13.87 5.83
N ARG A 139 9.15 -14.12 4.57
CA ARG A 139 10.54 -14.45 4.22
C ARG A 139 11.49 -13.29 4.54
N PHE A 140 11.07 -12.06 4.29
CA PHE A 140 11.80 -10.84 4.68
C PHE A 140 12.09 -10.81 6.18
N VAL A 141 11.06 -10.99 7.02
CA VAL A 141 11.22 -11.03 8.48
C VAL A 141 12.16 -12.15 8.91
N GLU A 142 12.04 -13.33 8.31
CA GLU A 142 12.90 -14.46 8.62
C GLU A 142 14.38 -14.15 8.28
N VAL A 143 14.66 -13.53 7.14
CA VAL A 143 16.03 -13.18 6.73
C VAL A 143 16.62 -12.08 7.62
N ILE A 144 15.91 -10.96 7.81
CA ILE A 144 16.41 -9.85 8.62
C ILE A 144 16.61 -10.24 10.09
N SER A 145 15.72 -11.08 10.64
CA SER A 145 15.84 -11.59 12.01
C SER A 145 16.90 -12.69 12.16
N GLY A 146 17.58 -13.08 11.07
CA GLY A 146 18.61 -14.10 11.09
C GLY A 146 18.10 -15.51 11.37
N ILE A 147 16.93 -15.86 10.85
CA ILE A 147 16.36 -17.21 10.95
C ILE A 147 16.83 -18.04 9.76
N ARG A 148 17.34 -19.25 10.04
CA ARG A 148 17.77 -20.20 9.00
C ARG A 148 16.58 -20.56 8.10
N GLN A 149 16.81 -20.48 6.79
CA GLN A 149 15.79 -20.80 5.81
C GLN A 149 15.61 -22.32 5.68
N PRO A 150 14.40 -22.80 5.40
CA PRO A 150 14.18 -24.18 5.00
C PRO A 150 14.96 -24.53 3.74
N ASN A 151 15.21 -25.81 3.50
CA ASN A 151 15.82 -26.26 2.27
C ASN A 151 14.86 -26.09 1.09
N MET A 152 15.41 -26.02 -0.12
CA MET A 152 14.65 -26.14 -1.36
C MET A 152 13.94 -27.50 -1.44
N PRO A 153 12.89 -27.65 -2.27
CA PRO A 153 12.28 -28.96 -2.53
C PRO A 153 13.27 -30.00 -3.05
N SER A 154 14.37 -29.57 -3.69
CA SER A 154 15.49 -30.43 -4.10
C SER A 154 16.33 -30.99 -2.95
N GLY A 155 16.21 -30.41 -1.75
CA GLY A 155 17.03 -30.72 -0.58
C GLY A 155 18.19 -29.75 -0.34
N ASP A 156 18.49 -28.87 -1.30
CA ASP A 156 19.59 -27.90 -1.20
C ASP A 156 19.33 -26.83 -0.13
N SER A 157 20.40 -26.39 0.54
CA SER A 157 20.31 -25.30 1.50
C SER A 157 19.98 -23.97 0.82
N VAL A 158 19.22 -23.11 1.50
CA VAL A 158 18.93 -21.75 1.06
C VAL A 158 19.59 -20.76 2.01
N GLU A 159 20.47 -19.93 1.46
CA GLU A 159 21.13 -18.86 2.18
C GLU A 159 20.99 -17.54 1.40
N PHE A 160 20.80 -16.44 2.11
CA PHE A 160 20.76 -15.10 1.52
C PHE A 160 22.04 -14.36 1.95
N LEU A 161 22.85 -13.97 0.98
CA LEU A 161 24.18 -13.42 1.21
C LEU A 161 24.10 -11.89 1.32
N PRO A 162 24.89 -11.26 2.21
CA PRO A 162 25.01 -9.80 2.24
C PRO A 162 25.73 -9.29 0.99
N ALA A 163 25.60 -8.01 0.62
CA ALA A 163 26.36 -7.48 -0.52
C ALA A 163 27.88 -7.49 -0.23
N ASP A 164 28.28 -7.03 0.94
CA ASP A 164 29.68 -7.03 1.37
C ASP A 164 30.07 -8.36 2.06
N SER A 165 31.13 -9.00 1.56
CA SER A 165 31.74 -10.19 2.15
C SER A 165 32.22 -10.02 3.60
N ALA A 166 32.54 -8.79 4.03
CA ALA A 166 32.87 -8.50 5.43
C ALA A 166 31.72 -8.88 6.40
N ASN A 167 30.48 -8.90 5.89
CA ASN A 167 29.28 -9.24 6.64
C ASN A 167 28.93 -10.73 6.60
N ASP A 168 29.74 -11.61 6.00
CA ASP A 168 29.48 -13.04 5.92
C ASP A 168 29.39 -13.72 7.30
N HIS A 169 29.96 -13.10 8.33
CA HIS A 169 29.81 -13.53 9.73
C HIS A 169 28.34 -13.61 10.19
N LEU A 170 27.42 -12.89 9.53
CA LEU A 170 25.97 -12.94 9.79
C LEU A 170 25.35 -14.31 9.44
N LEU A 171 25.96 -15.06 8.50
CA LEU A 171 25.53 -16.42 8.14
C LEU A 171 25.87 -17.43 9.25
N GLY A 172 26.95 -17.19 9.98
CA GLY A 172 27.31 -17.97 11.17
C GLY A 172 26.42 -17.69 12.39
N ARG A 173 25.65 -16.59 12.38
CA ARG A 173 24.76 -16.16 13.48
C ARG A 173 23.29 -16.44 13.20
N LEU A 174 22.99 -17.47 12.41
CA LEU A 174 21.62 -17.87 12.12
C LEU A 174 21.01 -18.68 13.26
N THR A 175 19.79 -18.31 13.66
CA THR A 175 18.97 -19.07 14.59
C THR A 175 18.33 -20.25 13.86
N SER A 176 18.49 -21.46 14.41
CA SER A 176 17.87 -22.66 13.85
C SER A 176 16.35 -22.58 13.88
N ARG A 177 15.72 -22.89 12.74
CA ARG A 177 14.27 -22.99 12.63
C ARG A 177 13.80 -24.30 13.26
N THR A 178 13.21 -24.24 14.45
CA THR A 178 12.63 -25.42 15.13
C THR A 178 11.20 -25.72 14.68
N ARG A 179 10.48 -24.70 14.22
CA ARG A 179 9.09 -24.78 13.75
C ARG A 179 8.79 -23.71 12.71
N ALA A 180 7.64 -23.82 12.05
CA ALA A 180 7.08 -22.70 11.30
C ALA A 180 6.75 -21.54 12.24
N LEU A 181 7.07 -20.32 11.81
CA LEU A 181 6.69 -19.10 12.54
C LEU A 181 5.17 -18.99 12.55
N ARG A 182 4.61 -18.60 13.71
CA ARG A 182 3.22 -18.19 13.83
C ARG A 182 3.02 -16.86 13.13
N VAL A 183 1.79 -16.59 12.70
CA VAL A 183 1.44 -15.32 12.04
C VAL A 183 1.85 -14.12 12.88
N THR A 184 1.63 -14.14 14.20
CA THR A 184 2.02 -13.05 15.12
C THR A 184 3.54 -12.86 15.28
N GLU A 185 4.36 -13.81 14.83
CA GLU A 185 5.82 -13.73 14.91
C GLU A 185 6.45 -13.02 13.71
N TYR A 186 5.69 -12.83 12.62
CA TYR A 186 6.16 -12.09 11.45
C TYR A 186 5.20 -11.00 10.97
N ASP A 187 3.89 -11.19 11.09
CA ASP A 187 2.89 -10.28 10.56
C ASP A 187 2.65 -9.11 11.53
N THR A 188 2.80 -7.88 11.02
CA THR A 188 2.61 -6.65 11.79
C THR A 188 1.18 -6.51 12.28
N ASN A 189 0.18 -6.75 11.42
CA ASN A 189 -1.22 -6.57 11.76
C ASN A 189 -1.66 -7.58 12.84
N ALA A 190 -1.27 -8.85 12.70
CA ALA A 190 -1.57 -9.88 13.69
C ALA A 190 -0.80 -9.66 15.00
N TYR A 191 0.43 -9.14 14.94
CA TYR A 191 1.17 -8.79 16.15
C TYR A 191 0.48 -7.65 16.92
N GLN A 192 0.09 -6.58 16.22
CA GLN A 192 -0.56 -5.40 16.80
C GLN A 192 -1.97 -5.67 17.36
N THR A 193 -2.67 -6.71 16.89
CA THR A 193 -3.97 -7.11 17.49
C THR A 193 -3.80 -7.86 18.81
N VAL A 194 -2.65 -8.51 19.02
CA VAL A 194 -2.38 -9.33 20.21
C VAL A 194 -1.57 -8.56 21.27
N VAL A 195 -0.70 -7.66 20.84
CA VAL A 195 0.14 -6.83 21.70
C VAL A 195 -0.40 -5.40 21.65
N ASP A 196 -0.67 -4.80 22.81
CA ASP A 196 -0.96 -3.36 22.93
C ASP A 196 0.34 -2.57 22.65
N ASN A 197 0.68 -2.47 21.36
CA ASN A 197 1.88 -1.78 20.91
C ASN A 197 1.67 -0.27 21.08
N THR A 198 2.30 0.30 22.11
CA THR A 198 2.21 1.72 22.44
C THR A 198 2.79 2.64 21.36
N THR A 199 3.61 2.14 20.44
CA THR A 199 4.17 2.91 19.32
C THR A 199 3.08 3.39 18.36
N SER A 200 2.04 2.58 18.13
CA SER A 200 0.88 2.96 17.30
C SER A 200 0.09 4.15 17.86
N ARG A 201 0.23 4.47 19.16
CA ARG A 201 -0.44 5.65 19.78
C ARG A 201 0.16 6.98 19.32
N TRP A 202 1.36 6.97 18.75
CA TRP A 202 1.97 8.14 18.10
C TRP A 202 1.28 8.52 16.79
N HIS A 203 0.32 7.74 16.27
CA HIS A 203 -0.48 8.13 15.10
C HIS A 203 -1.20 9.49 15.25
N THR A 204 -1.36 10.01 16.47
CA THR A 204 -1.90 11.36 16.73
C THR A 204 -0.89 12.49 16.56
N ARG A 205 0.42 12.20 16.53
CA ARG A 205 1.50 13.17 16.31
C ARG A 205 2.50 12.51 15.37
N GLY A 206 2.38 12.81 14.06
CA GLY A 206 3.25 12.27 13.01
C GLY A 206 4.74 12.34 13.36
N ILE A 207 5.56 11.58 12.64
CA ILE A 207 6.94 11.10 12.93
C ILE A 207 7.89 11.98 13.78
N ASP A 208 7.66 13.28 13.94
CA ASP A 208 8.48 14.17 14.78
C ASP A 208 7.70 15.23 15.59
N GLY A 209 6.35 15.23 15.58
CA GLY A 209 5.59 16.44 15.92
C GLY A 209 5.81 17.62 14.94
N VAL A 210 6.68 17.44 13.93
CA VAL A 210 7.00 18.39 12.85
C VAL A 210 6.09 18.19 11.65
N PHE A 211 5.71 16.94 11.36
CA PHE A 211 4.73 16.63 10.33
C PHE A 211 3.37 16.41 11.00
N GLN A 212 2.49 17.40 10.88
CA GLN A 212 1.09 17.19 11.22
C GLN A 212 0.58 16.03 10.38
N ASN A 213 0.09 14.99 11.04
CA ASN A 213 -0.62 13.92 10.36
C ASN A 213 -1.91 14.56 9.83
N CYS A 214 -1.92 14.95 8.56
CA CYS A 214 -3.06 15.59 7.92
C CYS A 214 -4.28 14.66 7.79
N ASN A 215 -4.22 13.44 8.33
CA ASN A 215 -5.29 12.46 8.22
C ASN A 215 -6.61 12.95 8.82
N SER A 216 -6.65 13.65 9.95
CA SER A 216 -7.91 14.18 10.49
C SER A 216 -8.50 15.26 9.57
N GLY A 217 -7.73 16.32 9.27
CA GLY A 217 -8.20 17.40 8.41
C GLY A 217 -8.51 16.99 6.97
N THR A 218 -7.88 15.93 6.47
CA THR A 218 -8.16 15.37 5.13
C THR A 218 -9.40 14.47 5.17
N LEU A 219 -9.57 13.67 6.22
CA LEU A 219 -10.77 12.84 6.41
C LEU A 219 -12.01 13.73 6.62
N ASP A 220 -11.89 14.78 7.42
CA ASP A 220 -12.95 15.78 7.62
C ASP A 220 -13.32 16.47 6.30
N LYS A 221 -12.32 16.81 5.47
CA LYS A 221 -12.57 17.35 4.12
C LYS A 221 -13.21 16.34 3.19
N LEU A 222 -12.83 15.07 3.24
CA LEU A 222 -13.46 14.02 2.44
C LEU A 222 -14.90 13.77 2.88
N HIS A 223 -15.18 13.79 4.18
CA HIS A 223 -16.55 13.75 4.71
C HIS A 223 -17.35 14.97 4.26
N PHE A 224 -16.79 16.17 4.36
CA PHE A 224 -17.43 17.39 3.87
C PHE A 224 -17.74 17.34 2.37
N ILE A 225 -16.81 16.85 1.54
CA ILE A 225 -17.03 16.67 0.10
C ILE A 225 -18.15 15.65 -0.16
N ALA A 226 -18.14 14.52 0.56
CA ALA A 226 -19.17 13.49 0.43
C ALA A 226 -20.56 14.01 0.86
N GLU A 227 -20.64 14.73 1.98
CA GLU A 227 -21.88 15.34 2.46
C GLU A 227 -22.40 16.40 1.49
N THR A 228 -21.52 17.26 0.98
CA THR A 228 -21.89 18.29 -0.01
C THR A 228 -22.39 17.65 -1.31
N ALA A 229 -21.77 16.56 -1.76
CA ALA A 229 -22.21 15.82 -2.94
C ALA A 229 -23.57 15.15 -2.71
N CYS A 230 -23.79 14.53 -1.54
CA CYS A 230 -25.09 13.95 -1.16
C CYS A 230 -26.18 15.01 -1.10
N GLN A 231 -25.90 16.18 -0.53
CA GLN A 231 -26.84 17.30 -0.49
C GLN A 231 -27.18 17.79 -1.90
N GLY A 232 -26.17 17.99 -2.75
CA GLY A 232 -26.40 18.40 -4.15
C GLY A 232 -27.23 17.37 -4.94
N MET A 233 -26.99 16.07 -4.74
CA MET A 233 -27.80 15.01 -5.36
C MET A 233 -29.24 15.06 -4.86
N ASN A 234 -29.46 15.24 -3.56
CA ASN A 234 -30.81 15.37 -3.00
C ASN A 234 -31.56 16.58 -3.55
N GLU A 235 -30.89 17.73 -3.69
CA GLU A 235 -31.47 18.94 -4.29
C GLU A 235 -31.80 18.75 -5.77
N ILE A 236 -30.96 18.05 -6.53
CA ILE A 236 -31.23 17.70 -7.93
C ILE A 236 -32.44 16.76 -8.03
N HIS A 237 -32.52 15.75 -7.17
CA HIS A 237 -33.66 14.84 -7.12
C HIS A 237 -34.95 15.58 -6.76
N GLN A 238 -34.88 16.49 -5.77
CA GLN A 238 -36.01 17.31 -5.37
C GLN A 238 -36.50 18.20 -6.51
N ARG A 239 -35.61 19.01 -7.14
CA ARG A 239 -35.98 19.84 -8.29
C ARG A 239 -36.52 19.05 -9.46
N ARG A 240 -35.97 17.85 -9.71
CA ARG A 240 -36.48 16.98 -10.77
C ARG A 240 -37.88 16.47 -10.44
N SER A 241 -38.14 16.09 -9.19
CA SER A 241 -39.49 15.69 -8.75
C SER A 241 -40.49 16.85 -8.76
N GLU A 242 -40.08 18.05 -8.34
CA GLU A 242 -40.89 19.28 -8.41
C GLU A 242 -41.21 19.65 -9.87
N TRP A 243 -40.23 19.60 -10.78
CA TRP A 243 -40.47 19.85 -12.21
C TRP A 243 -41.36 18.79 -12.87
N THR A 244 -41.25 17.54 -12.42
CA THR A 244 -42.14 16.46 -12.90
C THR A 244 -43.55 16.63 -12.35
N ALA A 245 -43.70 17.09 -11.10
CA ALA A 245 -44.99 17.36 -10.47
C ALA A 245 -45.67 18.61 -11.05
N GLU A 246 -44.92 19.69 -11.32
CA GLU A 246 -45.42 20.90 -11.97
C GLU A 246 -45.85 20.62 -13.42
N ASN A 247 -45.10 19.82 -14.17
CA ASN A 247 -45.52 19.39 -15.52
C ASN A 247 -46.75 18.46 -15.48
N SER A 248 -46.88 17.60 -14.47
CA SER A 248 -48.09 16.79 -14.27
C SER A 248 -49.31 17.65 -13.92
N MET A 249 -49.17 18.65 -13.04
CA MET A 249 -50.27 19.56 -12.71
C MET A 249 -50.61 20.49 -13.88
N ALA A 250 -49.63 20.95 -14.65
CA ALA A 250 -49.88 21.72 -15.87
C ALA A 250 -50.65 20.90 -16.92
N ASN A 251 -50.32 19.61 -17.07
CA ASN A 251 -51.06 18.70 -17.95
C ASN A 251 -52.49 18.42 -17.45
N GLU A 252 -52.70 18.24 -16.14
CA GLU A 252 -54.05 18.09 -15.56
C GLU A 252 -54.91 19.34 -15.73
N TYR A 253 -54.33 20.54 -15.64
CA TYR A 253 -55.06 21.78 -15.92
C TYR A 253 -55.42 21.92 -17.40
N THR A 254 -54.56 21.48 -18.32
CA THR A 254 -54.90 21.48 -19.75
C THR A 254 -55.95 20.43 -20.10
N ASP A 255 -55.91 19.23 -19.53
CA ASP A 255 -56.91 18.19 -19.81
C ASP A 255 -58.30 18.53 -19.24
N ASN A 256 -58.38 19.24 -18.10
CA ASN A 256 -59.64 19.71 -17.54
C ASN A 256 -60.25 20.91 -18.31
N LEU A 257 -59.45 21.68 -19.06
CA LEU A 257 -59.94 22.76 -19.91
C LEU A 257 -60.56 22.25 -21.22
N PHE A 258 -60.17 21.06 -21.69
CA PHE A 258 -60.73 20.43 -22.89
C PHE A 258 -61.89 19.45 -22.60
N ASN A 259 -62.18 19.14 -21.33
CA ASN A 259 -63.30 18.29 -20.91
C ASN A 259 -64.31 19.10 -20.06
N ILE A 260 -65.01 20.04 -20.68
CA ILE A 260 -66.26 20.59 -20.14
C ILE A 260 -67.41 19.77 -20.76
N PRO A 261 -68.18 18.98 -19.98
CA PRO A 261 -69.36 18.31 -20.49
C PRO A 261 -70.56 19.28 -20.50
N GLY A 262 -71.14 19.47 -21.69
CA GLY A 262 -72.53 19.91 -21.86
C GLY A 262 -72.75 21.37 -22.22
N LEU A 263 -72.88 21.65 -23.51
CA LEU A 263 -73.88 22.61 -24.00
C LEU A 263 -74.70 21.88 -25.08
N ASP A 264 -75.85 21.40 -24.61
CA ASP A 264 -77.02 20.83 -25.29
C ASP A 264 -77.43 21.65 -26.53
N GLU A 265 -77.73 20.98 -27.64
CA GLU A 265 -79.08 20.56 -28.11
C GLU A 265 -79.54 21.45 -29.27
N ALA A 266 -79.83 20.82 -30.40
CA ALA A 266 -80.72 21.36 -31.41
C ALA A 266 -81.58 20.19 -31.91
N GLU A 267 -82.76 20.02 -31.31
CA GLU A 267 -83.83 19.20 -31.88
C GLU A 267 -84.60 19.98 -32.98
N PRO A 268 -85.17 19.26 -33.97
CA PRO A 268 -85.71 19.87 -35.19
C PRO A 268 -87.17 20.30 -35.03
N LEU A 269 -87.53 21.41 -35.69
CA LEU A 269 -88.92 21.81 -35.92
C LEU A 269 -89.45 21.14 -37.18
N ASP A 270 -90.53 20.37 -37.01
CA ASP A 270 -91.48 19.96 -38.05
C ASP A 270 -92.07 21.18 -38.76
N ASP A 271 -92.19 21.11 -40.08
CA ASP A 271 -93.24 21.81 -40.83
C ASP A 271 -93.85 20.83 -41.84
N ALA A 272 -95.16 20.67 -41.73
CA ALA A 272 -96.04 19.92 -42.62
C ALA A 272 -96.66 20.88 -43.67
N ASP A 273 -96.81 20.36 -44.90
CA ASP A 273 -97.60 20.82 -46.06
C ASP A 273 -97.56 22.31 -46.49
#